data_AF-A0AAR5P953-F1
#
_entry.id   AF-A0AAR5P953-F1
#
_cell.length_a   1.000
_cell.length_b   1.000
_cell.length_c   1.000
_cell.angle_alpha   90.00
_cell.angle_beta   90.00
_cell.angle_gamma   90.00
#
_symmetry.space_group_name_H-M   'P 1'
#
loop_
_entity.id
_entity.type
_entity.pdbx_description
1 polymer ?
#
loop_
_entity_poly.entity_id
_entity_poly.type
_entity_poly.pdbx_seq_one_letter_code
_entity_poly.pdbx_strand_id
1 'polypeptide(L)'
;MFYEREFDFFDKITNISGEIRQFPKGPERRKACLDALSRIKVQPGCYLPSNPEAMVMDIDYKSGIPMQSAAKAPYLARFKVVRCGINELENIAMAVSINETYEFSLGPEQWQAAIFKVGDDVRQDMLALQVIGIFKHVFQTVGLDLYLFPYRVVATAPGCGVIECVPNAKSRDQLGRQTDIGMFEYFLTTYGEETSKEFQNARRNFIISMAAYSVVGFLLQIKDRHNGNIMLDTEGHIIHIGKSMDMYFSKVLKLLASEVPKP
;
A
#
# COMPACT_ATOMS: atom_id res chain seq x y z
N MET A 1 -20.90 -3.25 17.83
CA MET A 1 -19.90 -3.13 18.92
C MET A 1 -18.45 -3.35 18.46
N PHE A 2 -18.07 -4.45 17.79
CA PHE A 2 -16.68 -4.61 17.30
C PHE A 2 -16.37 -3.72 16.09
N TYR A 3 -17.06 -3.92 14.97
CA TYR A 3 -16.85 -3.16 13.73
C TYR A 3 -17.03 -1.65 13.92
N GLU A 4 -17.91 -1.21 14.82
CA GLU A 4 -18.08 0.21 15.14
C GLU A 4 -16.80 0.81 15.74
N ARG A 5 -16.14 0.10 16.68
CA ARG A 5 -14.86 0.56 17.26
C ARG A 5 -13.77 0.62 16.20
N GLU A 6 -13.70 -0.42 15.36
CA GLU A 6 -12.74 -0.51 14.26
C GLU A 6 -12.92 0.64 13.26
N PHE A 7 -14.15 0.85 12.78
CA PHE A 7 -14.47 1.93 11.85
C PHE A 7 -14.24 3.29 12.49
N ASP A 8 -14.68 3.52 13.73
CA ASP A 8 -14.44 4.78 14.44
C ASP A 8 -12.94 5.08 14.58
N PHE A 9 -12.12 4.05 14.82
CA PHE A 9 -10.66 4.19 14.93
C PHE A 9 -10.03 4.56 13.58
N PHE A 10 -10.35 3.82 12.51
CA PHE A 10 -9.78 4.08 11.19
C PHE A 10 -10.37 5.28 10.47
N ASP A 11 -11.59 5.69 10.79
CA ASP A 11 -12.17 6.93 10.30
C ASP A 11 -11.43 8.13 10.89
N LYS A 12 -11.10 8.11 12.19
CA LYS A 12 -10.25 9.15 12.81
C LYS A 12 -8.88 9.23 12.15
N ILE A 13 -8.23 8.08 11.91
CA ILE A 13 -6.93 8.03 11.23
C ILE A 13 -7.05 8.52 9.79
N THR A 14 -8.08 8.08 9.05
CA THR A 14 -8.27 8.45 7.64
C THR A 14 -8.56 9.94 7.51
N ASN A 15 -9.37 10.51 8.40
CA ASN A 15 -9.74 11.92 8.42
C ASN A 15 -8.55 12.88 8.64
N ILE A 16 -7.43 12.42 9.21
CA ILE A 16 -6.19 13.20 9.26
C ILE A 16 -5.79 13.68 7.85
N SER A 17 -5.97 12.86 6.81
CA SER A 17 -5.70 13.25 5.42
C SER A 17 -6.55 14.44 4.98
N GLY A 18 -7.81 14.51 5.43
CA GLY A 18 -8.71 15.63 5.21
C GLY A 18 -8.29 16.88 5.99
N GLU A 19 -7.94 16.73 7.27
CA GLU A 19 -7.49 17.83 8.15
C GLU A 19 -6.22 18.52 7.64
N ILE A 20 -5.24 17.74 7.19
CA ILE A 20 -3.93 18.29 6.80
C ILE A 20 -3.96 18.95 5.41
N ARG A 21 -5.05 18.79 4.65
CA ARG A 21 -5.21 19.30 3.29
C ARG A 21 -5.13 20.83 3.23
N GLN A 22 -5.63 21.52 4.25
CA GLN A 22 -5.64 22.97 4.33
C GLN A 22 -4.24 23.59 4.50
N PHE A 23 -3.26 22.82 4.99
CA PHE A 23 -1.90 23.30 5.21
C PHE A 23 -1.08 23.24 3.91
N PRO A 24 -0.19 24.21 3.66
CA PRO A 24 0.65 24.21 2.48
C PRO A 24 1.62 23.02 2.46
N LYS A 25 1.98 22.56 1.27
CA LYS A 25 2.91 21.44 1.09
C LYS A 25 4.26 21.74 1.76
N GLY A 26 4.91 20.71 2.28
CA GLY A 26 6.23 20.82 2.89
C GLY A 26 6.20 20.66 4.42
N PRO A 27 7.09 21.38 5.15
CA PRO A 27 7.26 21.21 6.59
C PRO A 27 5.98 21.46 7.41
N GLU A 28 5.16 22.44 7.02
CA GLU A 28 3.94 22.81 7.74
C GLU A 28 2.91 21.68 7.73
N ARG A 29 2.58 21.14 6.55
CA ARG A 29 1.70 19.98 6.43
C ARG A 29 2.25 18.75 7.14
N ARG A 30 3.57 18.54 7.09
CA ARG A 30 4.23 17.44 7.82
C ARG A 30 4.03 17.60 9.33
N LYS A 31 4.25 18.81 9.86
CA LYS A 31 4.02 19.11 11.28
C LYS A 31 2.56 18.89 11.67
N ALA A 32 1.61 19.43 10.90
CA ALA A 32 0.19 19.22 11.14
C ALA A 32 -0.20 17.73 11.12
N CYS A 33 0.40 16.93 10.24
CA CYS A 33 0.21 15.48 10.19
C CYS A 33 0.71 14.76 11.45
N LEU A 34 1.89 15.12 11.94
CA LEU A 34 2.45 14.54 13.17
C LEU A 34 1.63 14.96 14.40
N ASP A 35 1.25 16.24 14.47
CA ASP A 35 0.40 16.76 15.53
C ASP A 35 -0.98 16.07 15.53
N ALA A 36 -1.56 15.80 14.36
CA ALA A 36 -2.81 15.06 14.24
C ALA A 36 -2.69 13.58 14.60
N LEU A 37 -1.64 12.91 14.11
CA LEU A 37 -1.39 11.50 14.41
C LEU A 37 -1.15 11.27 15.90
N SER A 38 -0.42 12.17 16.58
CA SER A 38 -0.17 12.08 18.02
C SER A 38 -1.41 12.19 18.91
N ARG A 39 -2.54 12.69 18.39
CA ARG A 39 -3.83 12.73 19.11
C ARG A 39 -4.58 11.39 19.04
N ILE A 40 -4.21 10.51 18.13
CA ILE A 40 -4.85 9.20 17.97
C ILE A 40 -4.39 8.30 19.11
N LYS A 41 -5.35 7.62 19.74
CA LYS A 41 -5.08 6.57 20.73
C LYS A 41 -5.39 5.22 20.12
N VAL A 42 -4.44 4.29 20.21
CA VAL A 42 -4.61 2.91 19.76
C VAL A 42 -5.77 2.27 20.51
N GLN A 43 -6.65 1.60 19.77
CA GLN A 43 -7.76 0.84 20.34
C GLN A 43 -7.43 -0.66 20.31
N PRO A 44 -7.53 -1.37 21.45
CA PRO A 44 -7.29 -2.81 21.50
C PRO A 44 -8.23 -3.58 20.57
N GLY A 45 -7.73 -4.64 19.94
CA GLY A 45 -8.51 -5.52 19.06
C GLY A 45 -8.76 -4.99 17.64
N CYS A 46 -8.24 -3.81 17.28
CA CYS A 46 -8.37 -3.28 15.92
C CYS A 46 -7.28 -3.85 14.98
N TYR A 47 -7.57 -3.94 13.69
CA TYR A 47 -6.64 -4.39 12.64
C TYR A 47 -6.64 -3.41 11.47
N LEU A 48 -5.55 -3.34 10.70
CA LEU A 48 -5.53 -2.48 9.51
C LEU A 48 -6.57 -2.96 8.49
N PRO A 49 -7.43 -2.10 7.90
CA PRO A 49 -8.41 -2.55 6.92
C PRO A 49 -7.77 -3.29 5.74
N SER A 50 -6.56 -2.89 5.35
CA SER A 50 -5.79 -3.57 4.31
C SER A 50 -5.17 -4.89 4.76
N ASN A 51 -5.10 -5.20 6.06
CA ASN A 51 -4.54 -6.43 6.61
C ASN A 51 -5.36 -7.03 7.77
N PRO A 52 -6.41 -7.82 7.49
CA PRO A 52 -7.28 -8.43 8.51
C PRO A 52 -6.64 -9.57 9.29
N GLU A 53 -5.41 -9.97 8.98
CA GLU A 53 -4.71 -11.04 9.70
C GLU A 53 -3.78 -10.51 10.81
N ALA A 54 -3.65 -9.18 10.94
CA ALA A 54 -2.70 -8.56 11.83
C ALA A 54 -3.37 -7.51 12.72
N MET A 55 -3.27 -7.72 14.03
CA MET A 55 -3.77 -6.80 15.05
C MET A 55 -2.82 -5.62 15.23
N VAL A 56 -3.36 -4.41 15.37
CA VAL A 56 -2.60 -3.20 15.67
C VAL A 56 -2.28 -3.16 17.17
N MET A 57 -0.99 -3.15 17.48
CA MET A 57 -0.46 -3.03 18.85
C MET A 57 -0.10 -1.59 19.20
N ASP A 58 0.47 -0.85 18.24
CA ASP A 58 0.92 0.53 18.46
C ASP A 58 1.01 1.34 17.15
N ILE A 59 1.18 2.65 17.26
CA ILE A 59 1.40 3.59 16.15
C ILE A 59 2.76 4.26 16.35
N ASP A 60 3.58 4.32 15.29
CA ASP A 60 4.76 5.19 15.27
C ASP A 60 4.29 6.63 15.02
N TYR A 61 4.04 7.38 16.09
CA TYR A 61 3.55 8.76 16.02
C TYR A 61 4.51 9.73 15.31
N LYS A 62 5.76 9.33 15.06
CA LYS A 62 6.76 10.11 14.32
C LYS A 62 6.82 9.74 12.83
N SER A 63 6.05 8.74 12.39
CA SER A 63 6.06 8.21 11.02
C SER A 63 5.20 8.96 10.01
N GLY A 64 4.39 9.93 10.46
CA GLY A 64 3.45 10.68 9.60
C GLY A 64 4.17 11.41 8.46
N ILE A 65 4.00 10.93 7.22
CA ILE A 65 4.59 11.52 6.01
C ILE A 65 3.50 11.82 4.98
N PRO A 66 3.12 13.09 4.81
CA PRO A 66 2.23 13.51 3.71
C PRO A 66 2.91 13.32 2.35
N MET A 67 2.19 12.78 1.38
CA MET A 67 2.68 12.61 0.02
C MET A 67 2.76 13.95 -0.72
N GLN A 68 3.90 14.22 -1.36
CA GLN A 68 4.19 15.53 -1.95
C GLN A 68 3.44 15.82 -3.26
N SER A 69 3.16 14.78 -4.05
CA SER A 69 2.58 14.89 -5.39
C SER A 69 1.06 15.06 -5.40
N ALA A 70 0.38 14.87 -4.27
CA ALA A 70 -1.08 14.79 -4.24
C ALA A 70 -1.75 16.03 -3.63
N ALA A 71 -2.70 16.61 -4.37
CA ALA A 71 -3.49 17.77 -3.94
C ALA A 71 -4.40 17.46 -2.73
N LYS A 72 -4.83 16.21 -2.61
CA LYS A 72 -5.73 15.72 -1.54
C LYS A 72 -5.02 15.30 -0.27
N ALA A 73 -3.69 15.52 -0.19
CA ALA A 73 -2.86 15.27 0.99
C ALA A 73 -3.03 13.87 1.62
N PRO A 74 -2.92 12.77 0.85
CA PRO A 74 -2.78 11.45 1.44
C PRO A 74 -1.46 11.39 2.23
N TYR A 75 -1.42 10.56 3.26
CA TYR A 75 -0.26 10.44 4.13
C TYR A 75 0.01 8.99 4.52
N LEU A 76 1.28 8.69 4.78
CA LEU A 76 1.75 7.41 5.28
C LEU A 76 1.83 7.45 6.81
N ALA A 77 1.39 6.38 7.46
CA ALA A 77 1.67 6.09 8.87
C ALA A 77 2.14 4.64 9.04
N ARG A 78 2.91 4.39 10.09
CA ARG A 78 3.44 3.07 10.46
C ARG A 78 2.79 2.59 11.75
N PHE A 79 2.46 1.31 11.76
CA PHE A 79 1.80 0.61 12.84
C PHE A 79 2.65 -0.58 13.25
N LYS A 80 2.77 -0.79 14.56
CA LYS A 80 3.30 -2.02 15.11
C LYS A 80 2.16 -3.01 15.11
N VAL A 81 2.32 -4.13 14.41
CA VAL A 81 1.28 -5.14 14.27
C VAL A 81 1.80 -6.51 14.68
N VAL A 82 0.89 -7.37 15.12
CA VAL A 82 1.18 -8.79 15.35
C VAL A 82 0.22 -9.63 14.53
N ARG A 83 0.76 -10.64 13.84
CA ARG A 83 -0.04 -11.59 13.08
C ARG A 83 -0.67 -12.62 14.03
N CYS A 84 -1.99 -12.72 13.99
CA CYS A 84 -2.79 -13.69 14.75
C CYS A 84 -3.81 -14.44 13.87
N GLY A 85 -3.92 -14.07 12.58
CA GLY A 85 -4.95 -14.67 11.71
C GLY A 85 -6.35 -14.20 12.09
N ILE A 86 -7.32 -14.49 11.20
CA ILE A 86 -8.67 -13.90 11.27
C ILE A 86 -9.46 -14.46 12.47
N ASN A 87 -9.45 -15.78 12.65
CA ASN A 87 -10.25 -16.42 13.71
C ASN A 87 -9.80 -16.00 15.11
N GLU A 88 -8.49 -15.89 15.35
CA GLU A 88 -7.99 -15.46 16.66
C GLU A 88 -8.29 -13.99 16.90
N LEU A 89 -8.17 -13.16 15.86
CA LEU A 89 -8.49 -11.73 15.93
C LEU A 89 -9.95 -11.50 16.30
N GLU A 90 -10.88 -12.23 15.70
CA GLU A 90 -12.31 -12.16 16.03
C GLU A 90 -12.56 -12.56 17.50
N ASN A 91 -11.87 -13.60 17.99
CA ASN A 91 -11.97 -14.04 19.38
C ASN A 91 -11.43 -12.97 20.35
N ILE A 92 -10.27 -12.37 20.05
CA ILE A 92 -9.67 -11.29 20.85
C ILE A 92 -10.58 -10.07 20.88
N ALA A 93 -11.06 -9.67 19.71
CA ALA A 93 -11.98 -8.55 19.55
C ALA A 93 -13.26 -8.72 20.39
N MET A 94 -13.81 -9.94 20.42
CA MET A 94 -14.95 -10.31 21.25
C MET A 94 -14.62 -10.31 22.74
N ALA A 95 -13.48 -10.88 23.16
CA ALA A 95 -13.04 -10.87 24.55
C ALA A 95 -12.85 -9.43 25.09
N VAL A 96 -12.26 -8.55 24.27
CA VAL A 96 -12.10 -7.11 24.59
C VAL A 96 -13.45 -6.40 24.70
N SER A 97 -14.49 -6.79 23.96
CA SER A 97 -15.84 -6.24 24.20
C SER A 97 -16.48 -6.70 25.50
N ILE A 98 -16.02 -7.80 26.09
CA ILE A 98 -16.58 -8.41 27.30
C ILE A 98 -15.71 -8.14 28.54
N ASN A 99 -14.62 -7.36 28.40
CA ASN A 99 -13.60 -7.09 29.44
C ASN A 99 -12.90 -8.36 29.98
N GLU A 100 -12.82 -9.42 29.18
CA GLU A 100 -12.05 -10.62 29.52
C GLU A 100 -10.61 -10.51 29.02
N THR A 101 -9.67 -10.99 29.85
CA THR A 101 -8.24 -11.03 29.49
C THR A 101 -7.96 -12.38 28.84
N TYR A 102 -7.66 -12.38 27.55
CA TYR A 102 -7.32 -13.59 26.80
C TYR A 102 -5.79 -13.62 26.61
N GLU A 103 -5.11 -14.65 27.11
CA GLU A 103 -3.69 -14.89 26.83
C GLU A 103 -3.56 -15.75 25.56
N PHE A 104 -2.79 -15.28 24.60
CA PHE A 104 -2.56 -15.97 23.33
C PHE A 104 -1.11 -15.84 22.88
N SER A 105 -0.63 -16.83 22.13
CA SER A 105 0.70 -16.83 21.54
C SER A 105 0.73 -15.88 20.35
N LEU A 106 1.03 -14.61 20.64
CA LEU A 106 1.29 -13.57 19.65
C LEU A 106 2.47 -14.00 18.74
N GLY A 107 2.26 -13.92 17.42
CA GLY A 107 3.34 -14.06 16.44
C GLY A 107 4.39 -12.95 16.56
N PRO A 108 5.43 -12.95 15.70
CA PRO A 108 6.45 -11.91 15.74
C PRO A 108 5.84 -10.53 15.48
N GLU A 109 6.27 -9.54 16.26
CA GLU A 109 5.92 -8.15 16.05
C GLU A 109 6.59 -7.62 14.78
N GLN A 110 5.84 -6.90 13.95
CA GLN A 110 6.36 -6.29 12.73
C GLN A 110 5.82 -4.88 12.53
N TRP A 111 6.60 -4.03 11.86
CA TRP A 111 6.14 -2.70 11.46
C TRP A 111 5.50 -2.77 10.08
N GLN A 112 4.25 -2.32 9.99
CA GLN A 112 3.53 -2.22 8.73
C GLN A 112 3.19 -0.76 8.43
N ALA A 113 3.37 -0.34 7.17
CA ALA A 113 3.03 1.00 6.74
C ALA A 113 1.77 0.98 5.87
N ALA A 114 0.91 1.99 6.05
CA ALA A 114 -0.29 2.19 5.25
C ALA A 114 -0.42 3.67 4.87
N ILE A 115 -0.96 3.92 3.69
CA ILE A 115 -1.32 5.24 3.19
C ILE A 115 -2.82 5.42 3.34
N PHE A 116 -3.21 6.52 3.97
CA PHE A 116 -4.60 6.92 4.15
C PHE A 116 -4.93 8.04 3.17
N LYS A 117 -6.08 7.92 2.50
CA LYS A 117 -6.52 8.84 1.45
C LYS A 117 -7.94 9.30 1.73
N VAL A 118 -8.17 10.61 1.67
CA VAL A 118 -9.49 11.22 1.67
C VAL A 118 -9.71 12.01 0.38
N GLY A 119 -10.91 11.89 -0.17
CA GLY A 119 -11.34 12.52 -1.42
C GLY A 119 -10.89 11.80 -2.68
N ASP A 120 -10.22 10.64 -2.61
CA ASP A 120 -9.79 9.84 -3.77
C ASP A 120 -10.52 8.50 -3.79
N ASP A 121 -11.19 8.21 -4.91
CA ASP A 121 -11.81 6.91 -5.13
C ASP A 121 -10.74 5.87 -5.49
N VAL A 122 -10.54 4.89 -4.59
CA VAL A 122 -9.55 3.83 -4.75
C VAL A 122 -10.13 2.54 -5.33
N ARG A 123 -11.43 2.50 -5.67
CA ARG A 123 -12.07 1.27 -6.18
C ARG A 123 -11.50 0.83 -7.53
N GLN A 124 -11.05 1.78 -8.35
CA GLN A 124 -10.34 1.48 -9.59
C GLN A 124 -8.98 0.82 -9.32
N ASP A 125 -8.24 1.33 -8.32
CA ASP A 125 -6.97 0.73 -7.89
C ASP A 125 -7.21 -0.71 -7.39
N MET A 126 -8.28 -0.94 -6.61
CA MET A 126 -8.69 -2.27 -6.14
C MET A 126 -8.93 -3.25 -7.30
N LEU A 127 -9.73 -2.86 -8.29
CA LEU A 127 -10.04 -3.71 -9.45
C LEU A 127 -8.77 -4.10 -10.19
N ALA A 128 -7.88 -3.14 -10.44
CA ALA A 128 -6.66 -3.43 -11.17
C ALA A 128 -5.71 -4.36 -10.38
N LEU A 129 -5.61 -4.19 -9.06
CA LEU A 129 -4.84 -5.08 -8.21
C LEU A 129 -5.42 -6.50 -8.14
N GLN A 130 -6.75 -6.64 -8.17
CA GLN A 130 -7.40 -7.94 -8.32
C GLN A 130 -7.02 -8.61 -9.65
N VAL A 131 -7.02 -7.86 -10.76
CA VAL A 131 -6.61 -8.37 -12.07
C VAL A 131 -5.13 -8.78 -12.07
N ILE A 132 -4.25 -8.00 -11.45
CA ILE A 132 -2.84 -8.38 -11.25
C ILE A 132 -2.72 -9.66 -10.42
N GLY A 133 -3.54 -9.83 -9.39
CA GLY A 133 -3.63 -11.05 -8.60
C GLY A 133 -3.99 -12.27 -9.46
N ILE A 134 -4.93 -12.10 -10.41
CA ILE A 134 -5.29 -13.14 -11.38
C ILE A 134 -4.09 -13.46 -12.29
N PHE A 135 -3.39 -12.46 -12.84
CA PHE A 135 -2.18 -12.70 -13.65
C PHE A 135 -1.11 -13.45 -12.87
N LYS A 136 -0.87 -13.06 -11.61
CA LYS A 136 0.06 -13.76 -10.72
C LYS A 136 -0.30 -15.24 -10.60
N HIS A 137 -1.58 -15.54 -10.36
CA HIS A 137 -2.05 -16.92 -10.26
C HIS A 137 -1.90 -17.68 -11.59
N VAL A 138 -2.22 -17.05 -12.73
CA VAL A 138 -2.04 -17.66 -14.05
C VAL A 138 -0.57 -18.00 -14.32
N PHE A 139 0.36 -17.08 -14.04
CA PHE A 139 1.79 -17.33 -14.23
C PHE A 139 2.27 -18.50 -13.37
N GLN A 140 1.84 -18.56 -12.11
CA GLN A 140 2.15 -19.68 -11.21
C GLN A 140 1.60 -21.01 -11.72
N THR A 141 0.33 -21.04 -12.15
CA THR A 141 -0.33 -22.25 -12.65
C THR A 141 0.32 -22.81 -13.91
N VAL A 142 0.84 -21.95 -14.79
CA VAL A 142 1.55 -22.36 -16.02
C VAL A 142 3.03 -22.68 -15.74
N GLY A 143 3.54 -22.42 -14.53
CA GLY A 143 4.94 -22.66 -14.15
C GLY A 143 5.91 -21.59 -14.68
N LEU A 144 5.42 -20.38 -14.96
CA LEU A 144 6.26 -19.24 -15.32
C LEU A 144 6.81 -18.57 -14.07
N ASP A 145 8.14 -18.52 -13.97
CA ASP A 145 8.85 -17.83 -12.89
C ASP A 145 8.86 -16.30 -13.13
N LEU A 146 7.71 -15.68 -12.93
CA LEU A 146 7.45 -14.25 -13.09
C LEU A 146 6.99 -13.64 -11.77
N TYR A 147 7.37 -12.39 -11.54
CA TYR A 147 7.10 -11.72 -10.27
C TYR A 147 6.07 -10.59 -10.41
N LEU A 148 4.99 -10.70 -9.64
CA LEU A 148 3.99 -9.65 -9.45
C LEU A 148 3.70 -9.49 -7.95
N PHE A 149 3.58 -8.25 -7.51
CA PHE A 149 3.24 -7.88 -6.14
C PHE A 149 1.90 -7.11 -6.11
N PRO A 150 0.75 -7.81 -6.05
CA PRO A 150 -0.55 -7.18 -5.85
C PRO A 150 -0.68 -6.76 -4.37
N TYR A 151 -0.24 -5.54 -4.05
CA TYR A 151 -0.45 -4.94 -2.72
C TYR A 151 -1.94 -4.73 -2.45
N ARG A 152 -2.33 -4.58 -1.17
CA ARG A 152 -3.74 -4.48 -0.80
C ARG A 152 -4.22 -3.03 -0.77
N VAL A 153 -5.42 -2.82 -1.31
CA VAL A 153 -6.14 -1.56 -1.27
C VAL A 153 -7.56 -1.85 -0.81
N VAL A 154 -8.07 -1.02 0.10
CA VAL A 154 -9.43 -1.14 0.62
C VAL A 154 -10.09 0.23 0.58
N ALA A 155 -11.22 0.31 -0.11
CA ALA A 155 -12.11 1.46 -0.02
C ALA A 155 -12.90 1.37 1.29
N THR A 156 -12.66 2.31 2.20
CA THR A 156 -13.30 2.31 3.53
C THR A 156 -14.61 3.10 3.55
N ALA A 157 -14.72 4.13 2.72
CA ALA A 157 -15.94 4.92 2.55
C ALA A 157 -15.94 5.59 1.15
N PRO A 158 -17.06 6.21 0.71
CA PRO A 158 -17.09 6.96 -0.55
C PRO A 158 -16.00 8.04 -0.61
N GLY A 159 -15.03 7.86 -1.52
CA GLY A 159 -13.88 8.75 -1.66
C GLY A 159 -12.80 8.60 -0.60
N CYS A 160 -12.86 7.58 0.26
CA CYS A 160 -11.83 7.26 1.25
C CYS A 160 -11.21 5.90 0.95
N GLY A 161 -9.94 5.75 1.28
CA GLY A 161 -9.24 4.48 1.07
C GLY A 161 -7.96 4.33 1.86
N VAL A 162 -7.65 3.07 2.16
CA VAL A 162 -6.42 2.64 2.80
C VAL A 162 -5.63 1.81 1.80
N ILE A 163 -4.37 2.17 1.61
CA ILE A 163 -3.44 1.48 0.70
C ILE A 163 -2.29 0.91 1.53
N GLU A 164 -2.05 -0.38 1.41
CA GLU A 164 -0.86 -1.01 1.99
C GLU A 164 0.39 -0.53 1.25
N CYS A 165 1.41 -0.10 1.99
CA CYS A 165 2.70 0.22 1.41
C CYS A 165 3.45 -1.05 1.02
N VAL A 166 4.11 -1.01 -0.13
CA VAL A 166 5.05 -2.06 -0.52
C VAL A 166 6.22 -2.06 0.49
N PRO A 167 6.48 -3.19 1.17
CA PRO A 167 7.53 -3.26 2.18
C PRO A 167 8.91 -3.13 1.54
N ASN A 168 9.85 -2.50 2.26
CA ASN A 168 11.26 -2.42 1.87
C ASN A 168 11.51 -1.89 0.45
N ALA A 169 10.66 -0.99 -0.04
CA ALA A 169 10.76 -0.47 -1.39
C ALA A 169 10.77 1.06 -1.43
N LYS A 170 11.45 1.61 -2.42
CA LYS A 170 11.52 3.06 -2.71
C LYS A 170 11.14 3.32 -4.16
N SER A 171 10.53 4.47 -4.45
CA SER A 171 10.30 4.85 -5.84
C SER A 171 11.63 5.12 -6.57
N ARG A 172 11.67 4.87 -7.88
CA ARG A 172 12.85 5.17 -8.70
C ARG A 172 13.18 6.67 -8.68
N ASP A 173 12.17 7.54 -8.63
CA ASP A 173 12.35 8.99 -8.46
C ASP A 173 13.04 9.32 -7.14
N GLN A 174 12.61 8.70 -6.04
CA GLN A 174 13.25 8.89 -4.73
C GLN A 174 14.69 8.39 -4.72
N LEU A 175 14.97 7.23 -5.31
CA LEU A 175 16.33 6.71 -5.43
C LEU A 175 17.23 7.66 -6.23
N GLY A 176 16.73 8.16 -7.36
CA GLY A 176 17.46 9.13 -8.18
C GLY A 176 17.83 10.40 -7.41
N ARG A 177 16.88 10.98 -6.66
CA ARG A 177 17.15 12.18 -5.84
C ARG A 177 18.09 11.94 -4.66
N GLN A 178 18.10 10.73 -4.09
CA GLN A 178 18.93 10.41 -2.92
C GLN A 178 20.38 10.09 -3.29
N THR A 179 20.61 9.56 -4.48
CA THR A 179 21.91 8.99 -4.86
C THR A 179 22.57 9.72 -6.03
N ASP A 180 21.79 10.42 -6.86
CA ASP A 180 22.24 11.10 -8.08
C ASP A 180 23.00 10.19 -9.07
N ILE A 181 22.72 8.87 -9.03
CA ILE A 181 23.33 7.87 -9.91
C ILE A 181 22.29 7.14 -10.78
N GLY A 182 22.79 6.59 -11.88
CA GLY A 182 22.02 5.70 -12.76
C GLY A 182 21.59 4.42 -12.05
N MET A 183 20.65 3.70 -12.68
CA MET A 183 20.06 2.52 -12.06
C MET A 183 21.06 1.36 -12.01
N PHE A 184 21.93 1.25 -13.01
CA PHE A 184 22.97 0.24 -13.06
C PHE A 184 24.03 0.47 -11.98
N GLU A 185 24.49 1.71 -11.81
CA GLU A 185 25.42 2.12 -10.76
C GLU A 185 24.82 1.92 -9.36
N TYR A 186 23.52 2.19 -9.21
CA TYR A 186 22.80 1.86 -7.98
C TYR A 186 22.84 0.37 -7.67
N PHE A 187 22.65 -0.49 -8.67
CA PHE A 187 22.75 -1.95 -8.49
C PHE A 187 24.17 -2.37 -8.11
N LEU A 188 25.20 -1.80 -8.75
CA LEU A 188 26.59 -2.08 -8.40
C LEU A 188 26.91 -1.67 -6.95
N THR A 189 26.43 -0.49 -6.54
CA THR A 189 26.66 0.04 -5.19
C THR A 189 25.90 -0.75 -4.13
N THR A 190 24.71 -1.27 -4.46
CA THR A 190 23.81 -1.94 -3.50
C THR A 190 24.07 -3.44 -3.40
N TYR A 191 24.36 -4.10 -4.53
CA TYR A 191 24.50 -5.56 -4.63
C TYR A 191 25.92 -6.04 -4.96
N GLY A 192 26.87 -5.11 -5.15
CA GLY A 192 28.26 -5.42 -5.45
C GLY A 192 28.56 -5.55 -6.95
N GLU A 193 29.74 -6.07 -7.27
CA GLU A 193 30.19 -6.23 -8.66
C GLU A 193 29.24 -7.10 -9.49
N GLU A 194 29.20 -6.88 -10.80
CA GLU A 194 28.28 -7.59 -11.69
C GLU A 194 28.42 -9.12 -11.62
N THR A 195 29.62 -9.62 -11.36
CA THR A 195 29.91 -11.06 -11.24
C THR A 195 29.47 -11.67 -9.91
N SER A 196 29.09 -10.85 -8.91
CA SER A 196 28.69 -11.33 -7.60
C SER A 196 27.35 -12.09 -7.66
N LYS A 197 27.17 -13.03 -6.75
CA LYS A 197 25.91 -13.80 -6.67
C LYS A 197 24.74 -12.89 -6.33
N GLU A 198 24.95 -11.92 -5.46
CA GLU A 198 23.97 -10.94 -5.00
C GLU A 198 23.49 -10.07 -6.15
N PHE A 199 24.40 -9.56 -6.98
CA PHE A 199 24.06 -8.77 -8.16
C PHE A 199 23.31 -9.61 -9.19
N GLN A 200 23.76 -10.84 -9.45
CA GLN A 200 23.08 -11.74 -10.39
C GLN A 200 21.65 -12.06 -9.94
N ASN A 201 21.43 -12.29 -8.65
CA ASN A 201 20.11 -12.51 -8.07
C ASN A 201 19.23 -11.26 -8.21
N ALA A 202 19.73 -10.08 -7.81
CA ALA A 202 18.98 -8.83 -7.93
C ALA A 202 18.65 -8.49 -9.38
N ARG A 203 19.59 -8.74 -10.31
CA ARG A 203 19.37 -8.61 -11.75
C ARG A 203 18.30 -9.56 -12.27
N ARG A 204 18.31 -10.82 -11.83
CA ARG A 204 17.25 -11.79 -12.17
C ARG A 204 15.90 -11.27 -11.68
N ASN A 205 15.80 -10.86 -10.42
CA ASN A 205 14.60 -10.31 -9.80
C ASN A 205 14.06 -9.09 -10.55
N PHE A 206 14.96 -8.21 -10.98
CA PHE A 206 14.64 -7.07 -11.83
C PHE A 206 14.04 -7.51 -13.18
N ILE A 207 14.67 -8.48 -13.85
CA ILE A 207 14.21 -8.97 -15.17
C ILE A 207 12.84 -9.65 -15.06
N ILE A 208 12.65 -10.57 -14.12
CA ILE A 208 11.38 -11.33 -14.00
C ILE A 208 10.21 -10.44 -13.62
N SER A 209 10.44 -9.45 -12.75
CA SER A 209 9.41 -8.47 -12.39
C SER A 209 9.13 -7.49 -13.52
N MET A 210 10.17 -7.03 -14.22
CA MET A 210 10.03 -6.16 -15.39
C MET A 210 9.25 -6.83 -16.51
N ALA A 211 9.56 -8.08 -16.83
CA ALA A 211 8.84 -8.84 -17.85
C ALA A 211 7.35 -8.98 -17.49
N ALA A 212 7.04 -9.35 -16.24
CA ALA A 212 5.68 -9.51 -15.76
C ALA A 212 4.88 -8.20 -15.83
N TYR A 213 5.40 -7.11 -15.26
CA TYR A 213 4.73 -5.80 -15.28
C TYR A 213 4.65 -5.19 -16.69
N SER A 214 5.56 -5.54 -17.61
CA SER A 214 5.49 -5.11 -19.02
C SER A 214 4.31 -5.77 -19.74
N VAL A 215 4.13 -7.08 -19.57
CA VAL A 215 2.98 -7.83 -20.14
C VAL A 215 1.67 -7.33 -19.56
N VAL A 216 1.59 -7.23 -18.23
CA VAL A 216 0.40 -6.73 -17.53
C VAL A 216 0.11 -5.28 -17.94
N GLY A 217 1.13 -4.42 -17.98
CA GLY A 217 0.98 -3.02 -18.37
C GLY A 217 0.51 -2.85 -19.81
N PHE A 218 0.94 -3.73 -20.71
CA PHE A 218 0.44 -3.79 -22.08
C PHE A 218 -1.02 -4.24 -22.14
N LEU A 219 -1.39 -5.35 -21.50
CA LEU A 219 -2.75 -5.89 -21.54
C LEU A 219 -3.77 -4.97 -20.87
N LEU A 220 -3.40 -4.37 -19.73
CA LEU A 220 -4.27 -3.47 -18.97
C LEU A 220 -4.23 -2.02 -19.47
N GLN A 221 -3.33 -1.71 -20.42
CA GLN A 221 -3.14 -0.38 -21.00
C GLN A 221 -2.86 0.70 -19.96
N ILE A 222 -2.01 0.38 -18.98
CA ILE A 222 -1.57 1.28 -17.90
C ILE A 222 -0.81 2.47 -18.50
N LYS A 223 -1.24 3.72 -18.29
CA LYS A 223 -0.69 4.89 -19.03
C LYS A 223 0.29 5.76 -18.25
N ASP A 224 0.06 5.99 -16.97
CA ASP A 224 0.84 6.93 -16.15
C ASP A 224 2.10 6.24 -15.59
N ARG A 225 3.01 5.85 -16.50
CA ARG A 225 4.23 5.08 -16.18
C ARG A 225 5.43 6.03 -16.13
N HIS A 226 5.81 6.45 -14.94
CA HIS A 226 6.96 7.31 -14.69
C HIS A 226 7.72 6.85 -13.43
N ASN A 227 8.92 7.38 -13.19
CA ASN A 227 9.81 6.96 -12.09
C ASN A 227 9.20 7.12 -10.67
N GLY A 228 8.13 7.90 -10.52
CA GLY A 228 7.40 8.03 -9.25
C GLY A 228 6.42 6.88 -9.00
N ASN A 229 5.98 6.20 -10.06
CA ASN A 229 5.04 5.08 -10.03
C ASN A 229 5.74 3.71 -10.19
N ILE A 230 7.07 3.70 -10.28
CA ILE A 230 7.88 2.47 -10.30
C ILE A 230 8.67 2.42 -9.00
N MET A 231 8.38 1.41 -8.20
CA MET A 231 9.15 1.09 -7.00
C MET A 231 10.23 0.06 -7.31
N LEU A 232 11.30 0.09 -6.53
CA LEU A 232 12.34 -0.92 -6.47
C LEU A 232 12.43 -1.39 -5.01
N ASP A 233 12.29 -2.69 -4.79
CA ASP A 233 12.51 -3.29 -3.46
C ASP A 233 13.99 -3.62 -3.21
N THR A 234 14.31 -4.00 -1.97
CA THR A 234 15.67 -4.37 -1.55
C THR A 234 16.19 -5.67 -2.17
N GLU A 235 15.34 -6.44 -2.85
CA GLU A 235 15.74 -7.68 -3.54
C GLU A 235 15.95 -7.46 -5.04
N GLY A 236 15.67 -6.26 -5.56
CA GLY A 236 15.87 -5.87 -6.95
C GLY A 236 14.62 -5.98 -7.82
N HIS A 237 13.44 -6.31 -7.28
CA HIS A 237 12.21 -6.34 -8.07
C HIS A 237 11.68 -4.95 -8.34
N ILE A 238 11.16 -4.74 -9.55
CA ILE A 238 10.34 -3.57 -9.85
C ILE A 238 8.87 -3.84 -9.54
N ILE A 239 8.21 -2.86 -8.94
CA ILE A 239 6.80 -2.95 -8.57
C ILE A 239 6.10 -1.68 -9.07
N HIS A 240 5.11 -1.85 -9.94
CA HIS A 240 4.35 -0.72 -10.47
C HIS A 240 3.22 -0.33 -9.49
N ILE A 241 3.16 0.95 -9.11
CA ILE A 241 2.22 1.52 -8.15
C ILE A 241 1.47 2.73 -8.73
N GLY A 242 0.41 3.18 -8.04
CA GLY A 242 -0.24 4.47 -8.28
C GLY A 242 -1.51 4.41 -9.12
N LYS A 243 -2.18 5.58 -9.25
CA LYS A 243 -3.46 5.78 -9.98
C LYS A 243 -3.40 5.46 -11.49
N SER A 244 -2.20 5.13 -11.97
CA SER A 244 -1.89 4.71 -13.32
C SER A 244 -2.61 3.43 -13.78
N MET A 245 -3.19 2.70 -12.82
CA MET A 245 -4.14 1.61 -13.04
C MET A 245 -5.50 2.08 -13.57
N ASP A 246 -5.60 3.28 -14.14
CA ASP A 246 -6.75 3.70 -14.94
C ASP A 246 -6.76 2.87 -16.24
N MET A 247 -7.21 1.62 -16.11
CA MET A 247 -7.32 0.67 -17.21
C MET A 247 -8.31 1.21 -18.24
N TYR A 248 -8.13 0.91 -19.52
CA TYR A 248 -9.12 1.23 -20.56
C TYR A 248 -10.52 0.68 -20.24
N PHE A 249 -10.59 -0.40 -19.44
CA PHE A 249 -11.84 -0.93 -18.88
C PHE A 249 -12.66 0.13 -18.14
N SER A 250 -12.07 1.10 -17.46
CA SER A 250 -12.77 2.22 -16.81
C SER A 250 -13.53 3.09 -17.81
N LYS A 251 -12.97 3.30 -19.02
CA LYS A 251 -13.60 4.07 -20.08
C LYS A 251 -14.67 3.26 -20.81
N VAL A 252 -14.42 1.97 -21.04
CA VAL A 252 -15.39 1.03 -21.63
C VAL A 252 -16.57 0.77 -20.68
N LEU A 253 -16.34 0.56 -19.38
CA LEU A 253 -17.40 0.44 -18.37
C LEU A 253 -18.18 1.74 -18.21
N LYS A 254 -17.56 2.92 -18.32
CA LYS A 254 -18.29 4.21 -18.37
C LYS A 254 -19.16 4.33 -19.62
N LEU A 255 -18.69 3.83 -20.76
CA LEU A 255 -19.47 3.78 -22.00
C LEU A 255 -20.64 2.78 -21.89
N LEU A 256 -20.39 1.57 -21.39
CA LEU A 256 -21.42 0.54 -21.16
C LEU A 256 -22.43 0.97 -20.08
N ALA A 257 -21.99 1.66 -19.03
CA ALA A 257 -22.88 2.20 -18.00
C ALA A 257 -23.70 3.42 -18.48
N SER A 258 -23.23 4.14 -19.50
CA SER A 258 -23.99 5.23 -20.14
C SER A 258 -25.08 4.74 -21.11
N GLU A 259 -25.07 3.46 -21.46
CA GLU A 259 -26.08 2.81 -22.32
C GLU A 259 -27.21 2.13 -21.52
N VAL A 260 -27.13 2.11 -20.18
CA VAL A 260 -28.23 1.62 -19.35
C VAL A 260 -29.22 2.78 -19.11
N PRO A 261 -30.45 2.71 -19.65
CA PRO A 261 -31.46 3.74 -19.39
C PRO A 261 -31.73 3.80 -17.88
N LYS A 262 -31.68 5.02 -17.33
CA LYS A 262 -32.06 5.26 -15.94
C LYS A 262 -33.56 4.95 -15.77
N PRO A 263 -33.98 4.33 -14.65
CA PRO A 263 -35.39 4.13 -14.34
C PRO A 263 -36.15 5.46 -14.20
#